data_AF-A0A452SWE8-F1
#
_entry.id   AF-A0A452SWE8-F1
#
_cell.length_a   1.000
_cell.length_b   1.000
_cell.length_c   1.000
_cell.angle_alpha   90.00
_cell.angle_beta   90.00
_cell.angle_gamma   90.00
#
_symmetry.space_group_name_H-M   'P 1'
#
loop_
_entity.id
_entity.type
_entity.pdbx_description
1 polymer ?
#
loop_
_entity_poly.entity_id
_entity_poly.type
_entity_poly.pdbx_seq_one_letter_code
_entity_poly.pdbx_strand_id
1 'polypeptide(L)' 'MLQEESDLSLIIAQIVQKLKGSNLYAQLERQAWASLQRPEIKLESLKEDIKEFFKISGWEKKLQNAVYSELSV' A
#
# COMPACT_ATOMS: atom_id res chain seq x y z
N MET A 1 22.51 -13.44 7.32
CA MET A 1 21.98 -12.27 8.04
C MET A 1 22.00 -11.01 7.18
N LEU A 2 23.11 -10.29 6.99
CA LEU A 2 23.09 -9.03 6.19
C LEU A 2 22.70 -9.21 4.71
N GLN A 3 23.14 -10.29 4.09
CA GLN A 3 22.84 -10.57 2.68
C GLN A 3 21.36 -10.94 2.49
N GLU A 4 20.81 -11.76 3.37
CA GLU A 4 19.38 -12.14 3.37
C GLU A 4 18.46 -10.93 3.60
N GLU A 5 18.84 -10.00 4.47
CA GLU A 5 18.11 -8.73 4.68
C GLU A 5 18.16 -7.83 3.44
N SER A 6 19.30 -7.78 2.74
CA SER A 6 19.44 -7.03 1.50
C SER A 6 18.63 -7.63 0.35
N ASP A 7 18.57 -8.96 0.27
CA ASP A 7 17.79 -9.69 -0.73
C ASP A 7 16.29 -9.49 -0.49
N LEU A 8 15.84 -9.55 0.78
CA LEU A 8 14.46 -9.25 1.14
C LEU A 8 14.07 -7.81 0.78
N SER A 9 14.94 -6.85 1.07
CA SER A 9 14.71 -5.44 0.73
C SER A 9 14.57 -5.24 -0.78
N LEU A 10 15.37 -5.94 -1.58
CA LEU A 10 15.30 -5.93 -3.04
C LEU A 10 13.99 -6.52 -3.55
N ILE A 11 13.56 -7.67 -3.01
CA ILE A 11 12.29 -8.31 -3.36
C ILE A 11 11.11 -7.36 -3.06
N ILE A 12 11.10 -6.74 -1.88
CA ILE A 12 10.06 -5.76 -1.51
C ILE A 12 10.04 -4.61 -2.51
N ALA A 13 11.21 -4.04 -2.86
CA ALA A 13 11.30 -2.93 -3.81
C ALA A 13 10.76 -3.33 -5.20
N GLN A 14 11.06 -4.54 -5.67
CA GLN A 14 10.56 -5.06 -6.95
C GLN A 14 9.04 -5.25 -6.95
N ILE A 15 8.47 -5.85 -5.90
CA ILE A 15 7.03 -6.02 -5.75
C ILE A 15 6.34 -4.65 -5.72
N VAL A 16 6.86 -3.70 -4.95
CA VAL A 16 6.31 -2.35 -4.88
C VAL A 16 6.33 -1.68 -6.26
N GLN A 17 7.42 -1.83 -7.03
CA GLN A 17 7.50 -1.28 -8.39
C GLN A 17 6.45 -1.88 -9.33
N LYS A 18 6.28 -3.20 -9.33
CA LYS A 18 5.24 -3.87 -10.13
C LYS A 18 3.84 -3.39 -9.73
N LEU A 19 3.55 -3.34 -8.44
CA LEU A 19 2.26 -2.88 -7.94
C LEU A 19 1.98 -1.43 -8.33
N LYS A 20 2.98 -0.53 -8.27
CA LYS A 20 2.86 0.87 -8.72
C LYS A 20 2.46 0.99 -10.19
N GLY A 21 2.89 0.07 -11.04
CA GLY A 21 2.49 0.01 -12.45
C GLY A 21 1.09 -0.59 -12.69
N SER A 22 0.40 -1.07 -11.66
CA SER A 22 -0.85 -1.81 -11.81
C SER A 22 -2.11 -0.94 -11.66
N ASN A 23 -3.23 -1.44 -12.19
CA ASN A 23 -4.55 -0.84 -11.98
C ASN A 23 -4.95 -0.80 -10.49
N LEU A 24 -4.43 -1.70 -9.66
CA LEU A 24 -4.69 -1.72 -8.23
C LEU A 24 -4.15 -0.45 -7.56
N TYR A 25 -2.93 -0.05 -7.92
CA TYR A 25 -2.32 1.18 -7.40
C TYR A 25 -3.07 2.43 -7.87
N ALA A 26 -3.47 2.49 -9.14
CA ALA A 26 -4.29 3.60 -9.66
C ALA A 26 -5.68 3.69 -8.98
N GLN A 27 -6.26 2.58 -8.54
CA GLN A 27 -7.49 2.58 -7.73
C GLN A 27 -7.22 3.09 -6.30
N LEU A 28 -6.11 2.66 -5.70
CA LEU A 28 -5.70 3.09 -4.36
C LEU A 28 -5.46 4.59 -4.31
N GLU A 29 -4.68 5.13 -5.27
CA GLU A 29 -4.42 6.57 -5.36
C GLU A 29 -5.70 7.38 -5.46
N ARG A 30 -6.63 6.98 -6.35
CA ARG A 30 -7.90 7.69 -6.53
C ARG A 30 -8.72 7.73 -5.24
N GLN A 31 -8.78 6.62 -4.51
CA GLN A 31 -9.54 6.57 -3.27
C GLN A 31 -8.83 7.32 -2.13
N ALA A 32 -7.50 7.29 -2.08
CA ALA A 32 -6.73 8.10 -1.14
C ALA A 32 -6.95 9.60 -1.40
N TRP A 33 -6.93 10.04 -2.66
CA TRP A 33 -7.24 11.42 -3.03
C TRP A 33 -8.65 11.84 -2.62
N ALA A 34 -9.66 10.99 -2.85
CA ALA A 34 -11.02 11.26 -2.41
C ALA A 34 -11.13 11.36 -0.87
N SER A 35 -10.36 10.56 -0.14
CA SER A 35 -10.28 10.67 1.33
C SER A 35 -9.64 11.98 1.75
N LEU A 36 -8.52 12.39 1.15
CA LEU A 36 -7.78 13.63 1.44
C LEU A 36 -8.60 14.92 1.23
N GLN A 37 -9.65 14.89 0.42
CA GLN A 37 -10.53 16.04 0.19
C GLN A 37 -11.51 16.30 1.35
N ARG A 38 -11.59 15.41 2.33
CA ARG A 38 -12.50 15.55 3.47
C ARG A 38 -12.01 16.65 4.43
N PRO A 39 -12.87 17.61 4.80
CA PRO A 39 -12.48 18.76 5.62
C PRO A 39 -12.09 18.37 7.06
N GLU A 40 -12.44 17.17 7.51
CA GLU A 40 -12.09 16.68 8.84
C GLU A 40 -10.67 16.11 8.94
N ILE A 41 -9.97 15.91 7.80
CA ILE A 41 -8.60 15.38 7.81
C ILE A 41 -7.63 16.43 8.32
N LYS A 42 -6.82 16.04 9.30
CA LYS A 42 -5.77 16.86 9.86
C LYS A 42 -4.40 16.28 9.51
N LEU A 43 -3.46 17.15 9.16
CA LEU A 43 -2.11 16.72 8.82
C LEU A 43 -1.42 15.98 9.99
N GLU A 44 -1.72 16.41 11.22
CA GLU A 44 -1.22 15.80 12.47
C GLU A 44 -1.69 14.36 12.71
N SER A 45 -2.86 13.97 12.17
CA SER A 45 -3.42 12.61 12.29
C SER A 45 -3.30 11.81 11.00
N LEU A 46 -2.86 12.42 9.89
CA LEU A 46 -2.94 11.83 8.55
C LEU A 46 -2.34 10.42 8.45
N LYS A 47 -1.21 10.17 9.12
CA LYS A 47 -0.56 8.86 9.11
C LYS A 47 -1.45 7.79 9.76
N GLU A 48 -2.04 8.11 10.91
CA GLU A 48 -2.96 7.24 11.63
C GLU A 48 -4.27 7.07 10.86
N ASP A 49 -4.79 8.14 10.27
CA ASP A 49 -6.00 8.13 9.44
C ASP A 49 -5.85 7.23 8.21
N ILE A 50 -4.68 7.27 7.56
CA ILE A 50 -4.36 6.37 6.43
C ILE A 50 -4.32 4.91 6.89
N LYS A 51 -3.69 4.60 8.03
CA LYS A 51 -3.66 3.23 8.57
C LYS A 51 -5.07 2.73 8.88
N GLU A 52 -5.89 3.57 9.50
CA GLU A 52 -7.27 3.21 9.83
C GLU A 52 -8.09 3.03 8.56
N PHE A 53 -7.95 3.92 7.58
CA PHE A 53 -8.54 3.77 6.26
C PHE A 53 -8.22 2.40 5.66
N PHE A 54 -6.96 1.96 5.66
CA PHE A 54 -6.56 0.65 5.11
C PHE A 54 -7.28 -0.51 5.79
N LYS A 55 -7.42 -0.46 7.12
CA LYS A 55 -8.10 -1.49 7.91
C LYS A 55 -9.60 -1.56 7.61
N ILE A 56 -10.29 -0.42 7.66
CA ILE A 56 -11.76 -0.39 7.57
C ILE A 56 -12.29 -0.50 6.13
N SER A 57 -11.51 -0.08 5.14
CA SER A 57 -11.92 -0.09 3.72
C SER A 57 -11.72 -1.43 3.02
N GLY A 58 -11.05 -2.38 3.68
CA GLY A 58 -10.62 -3.65 3.06
C GLY A 58 -9.43 -3.52 2.11
N TRP A 59 -8.83 -2.33 1.98
CA TRP A 59 -7.63 -2.13 1.17
C TRP A 59 -6.43 -2.91 1.68
N GLU A 60 -6.28 -3.06 3.00
CA GLU A 60 -5.22 -3.87 3.59
C GLU A 60 -5.23 -5.31 3.03
N LYS A 61 -6.40 -5.95 3.03
CA LYS A 61 -6.57 -7.31 2.49
C LYS A 61 -6.33 -7.36 0.97
N LYS A 62 -6.80 -6.37 0.22
CA LYS A 62 -6.56 -6.29 -1.25
C LYS A 62 -5.07 -6.19 -1.57
N LEU A 63 -4.34 -5.34 -0.84
CA LEU A 63 -2.90 -5.17 -1.02
C LEU A 63 -2.13 -6.43 -0.60
N GLN A 64 -2.49 -7.05 0.52
CA GLN A 64 -1.91 -8.33 0.93
C GLN A 64 -2.09 -9.40 -0.15
N ASN A 65 -3.29 -9.56 -0.71
CA ASN A 65 -3.55 -10.52 -1.78
C ASN A 65 -2.71 -10.24 -3.03
N ALA A 66 -2.50 -8.98 -3.38
CA ALA A 66 -1.68 -8.59 -4.51
C ALA A 66 -0.19 -8.92 -4.26
N VAL A 67 0.32 -8.66 -3.06
CA VAL A 67 1.67 -9.06 -2.66
C VAL A 67 1.82 -10.58 -2.68
N TYR A 68 0.86 -11.34 -2.15
CA TYR A 68 0.88 -12.80 -2.21
C TYR A 68 0.90 -13.31 -3.65
N SER A 69 0.13 -12.70 -4.55
CA SER A 69 0.11 -13.06 -5.97
C SER A 69 1.49 -12.89 -6.61
N GLU A 70 2.22 -11.82 -6.28
CA GLU A 70 3.58 -11.57 -6.77
C GLU A 70 4.64 -12.51 -6.17
N LEU A 71 4.41 -13.01 -4.95
CA LEU A 71 5.29 -13.98 -4.29
C LEU A 71 5.04 -15.43 -4.71
N SER A 72 3.85 -15.73 -5.22
CA SER A 72 3.43 -17.08 -5.63
C SER A 72 3.77 -17.43 -7.09
N VAL A 73 4.41 -16.52 -7.82
CA VAL A 73 4.82 -16.64 -9.22
C VAL A 73 6.26 -17.11 -9.31
#